data_AF-A0A1G7CRB0-F1
#
_entry.id   AF-A0A1G7CRB0-F1
#
_cell.length_a   1.000
_cell.length_b   1.000
_cell.length_c   1.000
_cell.angle_alpha   90.00
_cell.angle_beta   90.00
_cell.angle_gamma   90.00
#
_symmetry.space_group_name_H-M   'P 1'
#
loop_
_entity.id
_entity.type
_entity.pdbx_description
1 polymer ?
#
loop_
_entity_poly.entity_id
_entity_poly.type
_entity_poly.pdbx_seq_one_letter_code
_entity_poly.pdbx_strand_id
1 'polypeptide(L)'
;MFDAPSRWNPERNLWLEVLYRTVEDATKGPRHVPKPADKALIMREARDYLTRPSRDLAMVCTLAGVDMGAVIEAMREKLRGD
;
A
#
# COMPACT_ATOMS: atom_id res chain seq x y z
N MET A 1 2.08 -15.45 35.76
CA MET A 1 1.35 -14.54 34.85
C MET A 1 2.15 -14.51 33.55
N PHE A 2 1.72 -15.26 32.54
CA PHE A 2 2.37 -15.24 31.24
C PHE A 2 1.78 -14.07 30.46
N ASP A 3 2.44 -12.91 30.52
CA ASP A 3 2.26 -11.88 29.51
C ASP A 3 2.93 -12.40 28.23
N ALA A 4 2.18 -13.14 27.43
CA ALA A 4 2.59 -13.38 26.06
C ALA A 4 2.43 -12.03 25.33
N PRO A 5 3.50 -11.43 24.78
CA PRO A 5 3.33 -10.27 23.94
C PRO A 5 2.41 -10.69 22.81
N SER A 6 1.35 -9.93 22.54
CA SER A 6 0.44 -10.17 21.42
C SER A 6 1.22 -10.03 20.11
N ARG A 7 1.98 -11.09 19.75
CA ARG A 7 2.93 -11.16 18.63
C ARG A 7 2.23 -11.19 17.28
N TRP A 8 0.92 -11.27 17.26
CA TRP A 8 0.10 -11.42 16.06
C TRP A 8 -1.15 -10.55 16.19
N ASN A 9 -1.26 -9.53 15.34
CA ASN A 9 -2.48 -8.74 15.16
C ASN A 9 -2.99 -9.00 13.73
N PRO A 10 -3.98 -9.90 13.55
CA PRO A 10 -4.52 -10.27 12.24
C PRO A 10 -5.06 -9.07 11.47
N GLU A 11 -5.70 -8.12 12.15
CA GLU A 11 -6.28 -6.94 11.53
C GLU A 11 -5.20 -6.01 10.99
N ARG A 12 -4.16 -5.73 11.79
CA ARG A 12 -3.02 -4.94 11.34
C ARG A 12 -2.32 -5.59 10.16
N ASN A 13 -2.13 -6.91 10.20
CA ASN A 13 -1.51 -7.66 9.12
C ASN A 13 -2.33 -7.60 7.83
N LEU A 14 -3.66 -7.67 7.92
CA LEU A 14 -4.54 -7.48 6.76
C LEU A 14 -4.32 -6.12 6.11
N TRP A 15 -4.26 -5.05 6.90
CA TRP A 15 -4.04 -3.70 6.37
C TRP A 15 -2.63 -3.50 5.79
N LEU A 16 -1.62 -4.16 6.35
CA LEU A 16 -0.28 -4.22 5.74
C LEU A 16 -0.32 -4.92 4.38
N GLU A 17 -1.03 -6.05 4.26
CA GLU A 17 -1.18 -6.74 2.97
C GLU A 17 -1.91 -5.89 1.92
N VAL A 18 -2.92 -5.10 2.34
CA VAL A 18 -3.58 -4.13 1.44
C VAL A 18 -2.56 -3.11 0.91
N LEU A 19 -1.70 -2.56 1.77
CA LEU A 19 -0.65 -1.64 1.35
C LEU A 19 0.36 -2.34 0.43
N TYR A 20 0.84 -3.53 0.79
CA TYR A 20 1.79 -4.28 -0.04
C TYR A 20 1.22 -4.60 -1.42
N ARG A 21 -0.02 -5.04 -1.49
CA ARG A 21 -0.69 -5.33 -2.76
C ARG A 21 -0.81 -4.08 -3.63
N THR A 22 -1.16 -2.95 -3.02
CA THR A 22 -1.26 -1.66 -3.73
C THR A 22 0.11 -1.18 -4.22
N VAL A 23 1.18 -1.38 -3.43
CA VAL A 23 2.56 -1.11 -3.84
C VAL A 23 2.97 -2.02 -5.00
N GLU A 24 2.62 -3.31 -4.97
CA GLU A 24 2.87 -4.21 -6.10
C GLU A 24 2.15 -3.74 -7.35
N ASP A 25 0.88 -3.36 -7.25
CA ASP A 25 0.11 -2.88 -8.39
C ASP A 25 0.67 -1.56 -8.95
N ALA A 26 1.20 -0.68 -8.10
CA ALA A 26 1.86 0.57 -8.51
C ALA A 26 3.23 0.39 -9.18
N THR A 27 3.97 -0.67 -8.84
CA THR A 27 5.37 -0.89 -9.27
C THR A 27 5.49 -1.95 -10.36
N LYS A 28 4.80 -3.08 -10.21
CA LYS A 28 4.84 -4.22 -11.14
C LYS A 28 3.61 -4.29 -12.05
N GLY A 29 2.56 -3.54 -11.73
CA GLY A 29 1.26 -3.67 -12.36
C GLY A 29 0.46 -4.89 -11.85
N PRO A 30 -0.87 -4.91 -12.05
CA PRO A 30 -1.71 -5.98 -11.56
C PRO A 30 -1.52 -7.29 -12.36
N ARG A 31 -1.28 -8.39 -11.64
CA ARG A 31 -0.93 -9.70 -12.23
C ARG A 31 -2.08 -10.35 -13.00
N HIS A 32 -3.31 -10.22 -12.52
CA HIS A 32 -4.48 -10.97 -13.00
C HIS A 32 -5.41 -10.16 -13.92
N VAL A 33 -4.95 -9.03 -14.44
CA VAL A 33 -5.74 -8.18 -15.33
C VAL A 33 -5.32 -8.48 -16.77
N PRO A 34 -6.19 -9.01 -17.64
CA PRO A 34 -5.77 -9.46 -18.97
C PRO A 34 -5.56 -8.31 -19.95
N LYS A 35 -6.32 -7.21 -19.81
CA LYS A 35 -6.29 -6.08 -20.76
C LYS A 35 -5.16 -5.11 -20.41
N PRO A 36 -4.25 -4.77 -21.35
CA PRO A 36 -3.17 -3.82 -21.10
C PRO A 36 -3.65 -2.42 -20.66
N ALA A 37 -4.76 -1.95 -21.21
CA ALA A 37 -5.35 -0.65 -20.83
C ALA A 37 -5.80 -0.63 -19.36
N ASP A 38 -6.47 -1.69 -18.92
CA ASP A 38 -6.92 -1.83 -17.53
C ASP A 38 -5.72 -1.95 -16.57
N LYS A 39 -4.65 -2.65 -16.98
CA LYS A 39 -3.39 -2.70 -16.21
C LYS A 39 -2.80 -1.31 -16.00
N ALA A 40 -2.71 -0.52 -17.07
CA ALA A 40 -2.15 0.83 -17.01
C ALA A 40 -3.01 1.76 -16.15
N LEU A 41 -4.34 1.62 -16.23
CA LEU A 41 -5.29 2.36 -15.40
C LEU A 41 -5.08 2.05 -13.91
N ILE A 42 -5.11 0.77 -13.53
CA ILE A 42 -4.95 0.33 -12.14
C ILE A 42 -3.57 0.73 -11.59
N MET A 43 -2.51 0.59 -12.39
CA MET A 43 -1.16 1.01 -11.99
C MET A 43 -1.12 2.52 -11.72
N ARG A 44 -1.75 3.34 -12.58
CA ARG A 44 -1.84 4.79 -12.38
C ARG A 44 -2.62 5.13 -11.11
N GLU A 45 -3.77 4.51 -10.90
CA GLU A 45 -4.60 4.74 -9.72
C GLU A 45 -3.87 4.34 -8.43
N ALA A 46 -3.16 3.22 -8.42
CA ALA A 46 -2.35 2.80 -7.28
C ALA A 46 -1.20 3.78 -6.98
N ARG A 47 -0.54 4.30 -8.03
CA ARG A 47 0.49 5.34 -7.89
C ARG A 47 -0.09 6.63 -7.32
N ASP A 48 -1.23 7.09 -7.85
CA ASP A 48 -1.91 8.29 -7.37
C ASP A 48 -2.36 8.13 -5.90
N TYR A 49 -2.91 6.97 -5.54
CA TYR A 49 -3.33 6.66 -4.18
C TYR A 49 -2.17 6.69 -3.19
N LEU A 50 -1.00 6.14 -3.57
CA LEU A 50 0.16 6.03 -2.69
C LEU A 50 1.06 7.28 -2.65
N THR A 51 0.86 8.27 -3.53
CA THR A 51 1.70 9.47 -3.61
C THR A 51 1.00 10.76 -3.22
N ARG A 52 -0.32 10.71 -2.99
CA ARG A 52 -1.15 11.84 -2.60
C ARG A 52 -1.77 11.59 -1.22
N PRO A 53 -1.71 12.56 -0.29
CA PRO A 53 -2.39 12.44 0.99
C PRO A 53 -3.89 12.37 0.76
N SER A 54 -4.56 11.41 1.41
CA SER A 54 -6.01 11.26 1.36
C SER A 54 -6.52 10.71 2.69
N ARG A 55 -7.81 10.92 2.97
CA ARG A 55 -8.47 10.40 4.19
C ARG A 55 -8.38 8.87 4.26
N ASP A 56 -8.56 8.20 3.13
CA ASP A 56 -8.55 6.74 3.06
C ASP A 56 -7.15 6.18 3.25
N LEU A 57 -6.13 6.81 2.65
CA LEU A 57 -4.74 6.42 2.89
C LEU A 57 -4.35 6.62 4.35
N ALA A 58 -4.73 7.76 4.96
CA ALA A 58 -4.46 8.01 6.37
C ALA A 58 -5.09 6.95 7.28
N MET A 59 -6.33 6.54 6.98
CA MET A 59 -7.02 5.46 7.69
C MET A 59 -6.30 4.11 7.52
N VAL A 60 -5.96 3.72 6.28
CA VAL A 60 -5.25 2.46 6.01
C VAL A 60 -3.88 2.43 6.70
N CYS A 61 -3.09 3.50 6.62
CA CYS A 61 -1.80 3.60 7.28
C CYS A 61 -1.93 3.51 8.81
N THR A 62 -2.95 4.16 9.39
CA THR A 62 -3.24 4.07 10.83
C THR A 62 -3.54 2.63 11.26
N LEU A 63 -4.41 1.93 10.51
CA LEU A 63 -4.80 0.56 10.80
C LEU A 63 -3.67 -0.46 10.56
N ALA A 64 -2.80 -0.18 9.58
CA ALA A 64 -1.57 -0.93 9.34
C ALA A 64 -0.45 -0.60 10.35
N GLY A 65 -0.63 0.43 11.18
CA GLY A 65 0.39 0.91 12.12
C GLY A 65 1.68 1.34 11.41
N VAL A 66 1.55 2.15 10.35
CA VAL A 66 2.65 2.79 9.61
C VAL A 66 2.35 4.28 9.42
N ASP A 67 3.39 5.08 9.23
CA ASP A 67 3.24 6.51 8.98
C ASP A 67 2.91 6.81 7.51
N MET A 68 1.86 7.59 7.26
CA MET A 68 1.43 7.94 5.89
C MET A 68 2.49 8.78 5.17
N GLY A 69 3.13 9.73 5.87
CA GLY A 69 4.17 10.59 5.28
C GLY A 69 5.35 9.76 4.78
N ALA A 70 5.83 8.83 5.61
CA ALA A 70 6.89 7.89 5.27
C ALA A 70 6.52 7.00 4.07
N VAL A 71 5.27 6.52 3.98
CA VAL A 71 4.79 5.74 2.83
C VAL A 71 4.82 6.58 1.55
N ILE A 72 4.30 7.81 1.59
CA ILE A 72 4.26 8.71 0.43
C ILE A 72 5.67 9.03 -0.06
N GLU A 73 6.58 9.40 0.84
CA GLU A 73 7.96 9.74 0.47
C GLU A 73 8.69 8.52 -0.09
N ALA A 74 8.56 7.34 0.54
CA ALA A 74 9.15 6.11 0.02
C ALA A 74 8.62 5.75 -1.37
N MET A 75 7.33 5.96 -1.63
CA MET A 75 6.73 5.69 -2.93
C MET A 75 7.14 6.70 -3.99
N ARG A 76 7.29 7.98 -3.65
CA ARG A 76 7.83 9.00 -4.56
C ARG A 76 9.26 8.68 -4.97
N GLU A 77 10.12 8.31 -4.02
CA GLU A 77 11.49 7.91 -4.34
C GLU A 77 11.53 6.65 -5.19
N LYS A 78 10.70 5.64 -4.88
CA LYS A 78 10.63 4.40 -5.66
C LYS A 78 10.22 4.64 -7.12
N LEU A 79 9.24 5.52 -7.35
CA LEU A 79 8.72 5.81 -8.68
C LEU A 79 9.59 6.79 -9.50
N ARG A 80 10.60 7.43 -8.90
CA ARG A 80 11.59 8.21 -9.65
C ARG A 80 12.56 7.33 -10.45
N GLY A 81 12.69 6.06 -10.08
CA GLY A 81 13.61 5.10 -10.72
C GLY A 81 12.98 4.17 -11.77
N ASP A 82 11.66 4.23 -11.96
CA ASP A 82 10.89 3.50 -12.99
C ASP A 82 10.67 4.38 -14.23
#